data_AF-A0A3N5NCC0-F1
#
_entry.id   AF-A0A3N5NCC0-F1
#
_cell.length_a   1.000
_cell.length_b   1.000
_cell.length_c   1.000
_cell.angle_alpha   90.00
_cell.angle_beta   90.00
_cell.angle_gamma   90.00
#
_symmetry.space_group_name_H-M   'P 1'
#
loop_
_entity.id
_entity.type
_entity.pdbx_description
1 polymer ?
#
loop_
_entity_poly.entity_id
_entity_poly.type
_entity_poly.pdbx_seq_one_letter_code
_entity_poly.pdbx_strand_id
1 'polypeptide(L)'
;MRLPVLIIAAILGLGLFCGSALAKQLWLPTIDNPYCAITTYLLPDLPEQALSTVDNDHPIIVVSAMTMAQSVAYGRFLMAHECSHHTLGHVAIYKRELGHLGPQPFFYIAPQLRHMELDADCNAVRMLKIKNEPETIEAARQMMLQFGGKPTGAYYPTGIERANNIAKCAAQY
;
A
#
# COMPACT_ATOMS: atom_id res chain seq x y z
N MET A 1 -42.47 -2.05 -68.07
CA MET A 1 -43.32 -2.71 -67.06
C MET A 1 -42.43 -3.18 -65.92
N ARG A 2 -42.81 -2.83 -64.68
CA ARG A 2 -42.04 -3.05 -63.45
C ARG A 2 -42.21 -4.50 -62.99
N LEU A 3 -41.12 -5.19 -62.62
CA LEU A 3 -41.17 -6.48 -61.92
C LEU A 3 -40.89 -6.26 -60.42
N PRO A 4 -41.64 -6.93 -59.52
CA PRO A 4 -41.51 -6.74 -58.08
C PRO A 4 -40.48 -7.68 -57.44
N VAL A 5 -39.97 -7.23 -56.29
CA VAL A 5 -39.04 -7.89 -55.36
C VAL A 5 -39.77 -8.94 -54.50
N LEU A 6 -39.10 -10.07 -54.20
CA LEU A 6 -39.32 -10.99 -53.06
C LEU A 6 -38.05 -11.88 -52.90
N ILE A 7 -37.04 -11.54 -52.07
CA ILE A 7 -36.72 -12.03 -50.68
C ILE A 7 -37.13 -13.52 -50.42
N ILE A 8 -36.38 -14.49 -49.85
CA ILE A 8 -35.43 -14.67 -48.71
C ILE A 8 -34.70 -16.04 -48.95
N ALA A 9 -33.41 -16.27 -48.62
CA ALA A 9 -32.93 -16.95 -47.40
C ALA A 9 -31.39 -16.98 -47.38
N ALA A 10 -30.71 -16.30 -46.45
CA ALA A 10 -30.47 -16.66 -45.04
C ALA A 10 -29.41 -17.78 -44.86
N ILE A 11 -28.14 -17.38 -44.85
CA ILE A 11 -27.03 -18.16 -44.28
C ILE A 11 -26.42 -17.29 -43.17
N LEU A 12 -26.84 -17.54 -41.93
CA LEU A 12 -26.21 -17.02 -40.72
C LEU A 12 -25.79 -18.22 -39.87
N GLY A 13 -24.68 -18.85 -40.26
CA GLY A 13 -23.91 -19.72 -39.39
C GLY A 13 -22.90 -18.89 -38.62
N LEU A 14 -23.35 -18.06 -37.66
CA LEU A 14 -22.47 -17.52 -36.63
C LEU A 14 -22.28 -18.61 -35.57
N GLY A 15 -21.19 -19.36 -35.70
CA GLY A 15 -20.68 -20.16 -34.60
C GLY A 15 -20.41 -19.26 -33.40
N LEU A 16 -21.19 -19.45 -32.33
CA LEU A 16 -20.87 -18.93 -31.01
C LEU A 16 -19.54 -19.57 -30.57
N PHE A 17 -18.43 -18.86 -30.78
CA PHE A 17 -17.25 -19.05 -29.95
C PHE A 17 -17.57 -18.48 -28.57
N CYS A 18 -18.18 -19.31 -27.71
CA CYS A 18 -18.12 -19.11 -26.27
C CYS A 18 -16.65 -19.21 -25.86
N GLY A 19 -15.94 -18.08 -25.94
CA GLY A 19 -14.66 -17.91 -25.28
C GLY A 19 -14.89 -18.07 -23.79
N SER A 20 -14.62 -19.25 -23.26
CA SER A 20 -14.43 -19.46 -21.84
C SER A 20 -13.23 -18.62 -21.42
N ALA A 21 -13.50 -17.37 -21.03
CA ALA A 21 -12.59 -16.60 -20.22
C ALA A 21 -12.48 -17.34 -18.90
N LEU A 22 -11.56 -18.30 -18.84
CA LEU A 22 -11.08 -18.88 -17.61
C LEU A 22 -10.41 -17.70 -16.90
N ALA A 23 -11.17 -17.01 -16.05
CA ALA A 23 -10.63 -16.08 -15.08
C ALA A 23 -9.69 -16.91 -14.21
N LYS A 24 -8.41 -16.99 -14.59
CA LYS A 24 -7.37 -17.51 -13.72
C LYS A 24 -7.46 -16.63 -12.48
N GLN A 25 -7.88 -17.22 -11.38
CA GLN A 25 -7.76 -16.60 -10.07
C GLN A 25 -6.26 -16.34 -9.88
N LEU A 26 -5.84 -15.10 -10.16
CA LEU A 26 -4.46 -14.68 -10.06
C LEU A 26 -4.10 -14.82 -8.58
N TRP A 27 -3.36 -15.87 -8.23
CA TRP A 27 -2.73 -15.96 -6.93
C TRP A 27 -1.65 -14.89 -6.90
N LEU A 28 -1.95 -13.77 -6.22
CA LEU A 28 -0.97 -12.74 -5.96
C LEU A 28 0.09 -13.31 -5.02
N PRO A 29 1.39 -13.15 -5.32
CA PRO A 29 2.44 -13.63 -4.45
C PRO A 29 2.36 -12.93 -3.09
N THR A 30 2.53 -13.72 -2.04
CA THR A 30 2.57 -13.26 -0.64
C THR A 30 3.97 -13.39 -0.08
N ILE A 31 4.24 -12.62 0.98
CA ILE A 31 5.49 -12.68 1.74
C ILE A 31 5.16 -12.73 3.24
N ASP A 32 5.97 -13.47 4.00
CA ASP A 32 5.83 -13.53 5.44
C ASP A 32 6.15 -12.16 6.08
N ASN A 33 5.19 -11.62 6.82
CA ASN A 33 5.38 -10.41 7.62
C ASN A 33 5.61 -10.80 9.09
N PRO A 34 6.83 -10.63 9.63
CA PRO A 34 7.16 -11.10 10.98
C PRO A 34 6.62 -10.18 12.11
N TYR A 35 5.96 -9.07 11.75
CA TYR A 35 5.51 -8.04 12.69
C TYR A 35 4.02 -8.14 13.03
N CYS A 36 3.19 -8.72 12.16
CA CYS A 36 1.82 -9.11 12.48
C CYS A 36 1.25 -10.16 11.52
N ALA A 37 0.10 -10.73 11.89
CA ALA A 37 -0.59 -11.78 11.15
C ALA A 37 -1.48 -11.28 10.00
N ILE A 38 -1.19 -10.10 9.43
CA ILE A 38 -1.94 -9.52 8.32
C ILE A 38 -1.35 -10.03 7.00
N THR A 39 -2.19 -10.53 6.10
CA THR A 39 -1.76 -11.00 4.78
C THR A 39 -1.01 -9.88 4.05
N THR A 40 0.24 -10.17 3.71
CA THR A 40 1.14 -9.22 3.05
C THR A 40 1.44 -9.70 1.65
N TYR A 41 0.98 -8.93 0.65
CA TYR A 41 1.22 -9.19 -0.77
C TYR A 41 2.51 -8.51 -1.24
N LEU A 42 3.22 -9.16 -2.16
CA LEU A 42 4.46 -8.66 -2.74
C LEU A 42 4.24 -8.36 -4.22
N LEU A 43 4.05 -7.09 -4.59
CA LEU A 43 3.73 -6.73 -5.98
C LEU A 43 4.91 -6.04 -6.67
N PRO A 44 5.22 -6.38 -7.94
CA PRO A 44 6.30 -5.73 -8.67
C PRO A 44 6.00 -4.26 -8.99
N ASP A 45 4.76 -3.97 -9.39
CA ASP A 45 4.32 -2.65 -9.82
C ASP A 45 3.37 -2.04 -8.77
N LEU A 46 3.95 -1.45 -7.73
CA LEU A 46 3.24 -0.64 -6.75
C LEU A 46 3.69 0.83 -6.94
N PRO A 47 2.78 1.79 -7.18
CA PRO A 47 3.14 3.20 -7.29
C PRO A 47 3.81 3.74 -6.01
N GLU A 48 3.37 3.25 -4.87
CA GLU A 48 3.95 3.48 -3.55
C GLU A 48 5.02 2.42 -3.19
N GLN A 49 5.79 2.64 -2.12
CA GLN A 49 6.77 1.66 -1.64
C GLN A 49 6.09 0.52 -0.83
N ALA A 50 5.02 0.86 -0.12
CA ALA A 50 4.12 -0.05 0.58
C ALA A 50 2.77 0.62 0.83
N LEU A 51 1.74 -0.17 1.17
CA LEU A 51 0.39 0.30 1.46
C LEU A 51 -0.34 -0.63 2.43
N SER A 52 -1.03 -0.05 3.41
CA SER A 52 -2.03 -0.70 4.24
C SER A 52 -3.44 -0.36 3.79
N THR A 53 -4.25 -1.37 3.52
CA THR A 53 -5.65 -1.19 3.10
C THR A 53 -6.51 -2.37 3.51
N VAL A 54 -7.76 -2.40 3.04
CA VAL A 54 -8.68 -3.52 3.22
C VAL A 54 -9.16 -4.05 1.87
N ASP A 55 -9.27 -5.38 1.74
CA ASP A 55 -9.95 -6.05 0.65
C ASP A 55 -11.20 -6.76 1.19
N ASN A 56 -12.38 -6.35 0.73
CA ASN A 56 -13.67 -6.84 1.26
C ASN A 56 -13.71 -6.85 2.80
N ASP A 57 -13.30 -5.73 3.42
CA ASP A 57 -13.16 -5.54 4.87
C ASP A 57 -12.11 -6.41 5.60
N HIS A 58 -11.34 -7.23 4.87
CA HIS A 58 -10.19 -7.93 5.43
C HIS A 58 -8.94 -7.05 5.36
N PRO A 59 -8.18 -6.87 6.45
CA PRO A 59 -6.96 -6.10 6.44
C PRO A 59 -5.92 -6.77 5.54
N ILE A 60 -5.28 -5.98 4.69
CA ILE A 60 -4.19 -6.42 3.84
C ILE A 60 -3.05 -5.39 3.89
N ILE A 61 -1.84 -5.87 3.64
CA ILE A 61 -0.66 -5.06 3.42
C ILE A 61 -0.13 -5.40 2.02
N VAL A 62 0.36 -4.41 1.31
CA VAL A 62 1.04 -4.58 0.03
C VAL A 62 2.41 -3.94 0.13
N VAL A 63 3.46 -4.67 -0.26
CA VAL A 63 4.84 -4.15 -0.30
C VAL A 63 5.40 -4.29 -1.71
N SER A 64 6.19 -3.30 -2.13
CA SER A 64 6.85 -3.33 -3.44
C SER A 64 7.97 -4.37 -3.47
N ALA A 65 7.91 -5.28 -4.46
CA ALA A 65 8.97 -6.23 -4.72
C ALA A 65 10.29 -5.54 -5.10
N MET A 66 10.20 -4.40 -5.78
CA MET A 66 11.38 -3.60 -6.11
C MET A 66 12.04 -3.03 -4.86
N THR A 67 11.25 -2.50 -3.91
CA THR A 67 11.79 -1.99 -2.65
C THR A 67 12.45 -3.11 -1.84
N MET A 68 11.79 -4.27 -1.74
CA MET A 68 12.36 -5.44 -1.08
C MET A 68 13.68 -5.90 -1.71
N ALA A 69 13.78 -5.86 -3.04
CA ALA A 69 14.99 -6.23 -3.76
C ALA A 69 16.14 -5.21 -3.60
N GLN A 70 15.82 -3.92 -3.50
CA GLN A 70 16.83 -2.86 -3.32
C GLN A 70 17.40 -2.84 -1.90
N SER A 71 16.55 -3.04 -0.88
CA SER A 71 16.98 -3.08 0.51
C SER A 71 16.01 -3.91 1.33
N VAL A 72 16.43 -5.13 1.68
CA VAL A 72 15.66 -6.02 2.56
C VAL A 72 15.40 -5.33 3.91
N ALA A 73 16.40 -4.65 4.46
CA ALA A 73 16.26 -3.93 5.72
C ALA A 73 15.17 -2.84 5.62
N TYR A 74 15.20 -2.00 4.59
CA TYR A 74 14.15 -0.98 4.44
C TYR A 74 12.76 -1.58 4.16
N GLY A 75 12.70 -2.64 3.35
CA GLY A 75 11.45 -3.37 3.11
C GLY A 75 10.86 -3.98 4.39
N ARG A 76 11.71 -4.48 5.28
CA ARG A 76 11.30 -4.95 6.63
C ARG A 76 10.74 -3.81 7.48
N PHE A 77 11.37 -2.64 7.46
CA PHE A 77 10.80 -1.46 8.12
C PHE A 77 9.40 -1.12 7.58
N LEU A 78 9.22 -1.12 6.25
CA LEU A 78 7.91 -0.88 5.64
C LEU A 78 6.87 -1.91 6.08
N MET A 79 7.22 -3.20 6.15
CA MET A 79 6.30 -4.22 6.67
C MET A 79 5.86 -3.95 8.11
N ALA A 80 6.76 -3.48 8.99
CA ALA A 80 6.43 -3.09 10.36
C ALA A 80 5.61 -1.79 10.41
N HIS A 81 5.92 -0.83 9.54
CA HIS A 81 5.21 0.44 9.41
C HIS A 81 3.76 0.25 8.96
N GLU A 82 3.55 -0.53 7.90
CA GLU A 82 2.20 -0.87 7.42
C GLU A 82 1.40 -1.67 8.47
N CYS A 83 2.07 -2.59 9.17
CA CYS A 83 1.47 -3.28 10.30
C CYS A 83 0.98 -2.32 11.40
N SER A 84 1.73 -1.23 11.62
CA SER A 84 1.40 -0.20 12.59
C SER A 84 0.14 0.58 12.18
N HIS A 85 -0.05 0.88 10.89
CA HIS A 85 -1.27 1.55 10.41
C HIS A 85 -2.55 0.75 10.72
N HIS A 86 -2.50 -0.58 10.62
CA HIS A 86 -3.61 -1.43 11.04
C HIS A 86 -3.75 -1.47 12.57
N THR A 87 -2.65 -1.70 13.29
CA THR A 87 -2.64 -1.85 14.75
C THR A 87 -3.15 -0.59 15.47
N LEU A 88 -2.82 0.59 14.95
CA LEU A 88 -3.22 1.88 15.50
C LEU A 88 -4.58 2.36 14.98
N GLY A 89 -5.24 1.59 14.10
CA GLY A 89 -6.55 1.92 13.54
C GLY A 89 -6.53 3.04 12.48
N HIS A 90 -5.35 3.42 11.95
CA HIS A 90 -5.21 4.46 10.94
C HIS A 90 -6.00 4.13 9.67
N VAL A 91 -5.98 2.86 9.23
CA VAL A 91 -6.73 2.41 8.04
C VAL A 91 -8.24 2.58 8.24
N ALA A 92 -8.76 2.24 9.42
CA ALA A 92 -10.17 2.39 9.75
C ALA A 92 -10.59 3.87 9.84
N ILE A 93 -9.76 4.71 10.48
CA ILE A 93 -9.99 6.15 10.55
C ILE A 93 -10.00 6.76 9.14
N TYR A 94 -9.01 6.41 8.31
CA TYR A 94 -8.94 6.89 6.93
C TYR A 94 -10.21 6.51 6.15
N LYS A 95 -10.63 5.23 6.21
CA LYS A 95 -11.85 4.77 5.53
C LYS A 95 -13.12 5.49 6.02
N ARG A 96 -13.28 5.66 7.34
CA ARG A 96 -14.48 6.22 7.96
C ARG A 96 -14.60 7.73 7.77
N GLU A 97 -13.50 8.46 7.94
CA GLU A 97 -13.51 9.91 8.13
C GLU A 97 -12.88 10.69 6.98
N LEU A 98 -12.00 10.04 6.21
CA LEU A 98 -11.21 10.71 5.16
C LEU A 98 -11.55 10.21 3.75
N GLY A 99 -11.98 8.97 3.59
CA GLY A 99 -12.25 8.35 2.27
C GLY A 99 -13.46 8.92 1.52
N HIS A 100 -14.33 9.67 2.21
CA HIS A 100 -15.50 10.35 1.61
C HIS A 100 -15.26 11.83 1.29
N LEU A 101 -14.07 12.35 1.59
CA LEU A 101 -13.73 13.76 1.39
C LEU A 101 -13.40 13.98 -0.10
N GLY A 102 -14.18 14.82 -0.79
CA GLY A 102 -13.95 15.21 -2.18
C GLY A 102 -12.65 16.01 -2.39
N PRO A 103 -12.43 16.70 -3.51
CA PRO A 103 -11.15 17.34 -3.81
C PRO A 103 -10.84 18.65 -3.03
N GLN A 104 -11.67 19.05 -2.07
CA GLN A 104 -11.52 20.31 -1.31
C GLN A 104 -11.09 20.17 0.17
N PRO A 105 -11.26 19.04 0.89
CA PRO A 105 -10.86 18.92 2.30
C PRO A 105 -9.36 18.67 2.52
N PHE A 106 -8.53 18.68 1.48
CA PHE A 106 -7.12 18.25 1.55
C PHE A 106 -6.24 19.03 2.53
N PHE A 107 -6.57 20.29 2.84
CA PHE A 107 -5.84 21.04 3.87
C PHE A 107 -6.11 20.50 5.29
N TYR A 108 -7.31 19.96 5.55
CA TYR A 108 -7.69 19.47 6.88
C TYR A 108 -7.17 18.07 7.16
N ILE A 109 -6.86 17.28 6.13
CA ILE A 109 -6.36 15.90 6.31
C ILE A 109 -4.85 15.86 6.57
N ALA A 110 -4.11 16.87 6.08
CA ALA A 110 -2.65 16.88 6.16
C ALA A 110 -2.09 16.76 7.60
N PRO A 111 -2.63 17.49 8.62
CA PRO A 111 -2.17 17.30 10.00
C PRO A 111 -2.44 15.89 10.53
N GLN A 112 -3.57 15.30 10.16
CA GLN A 112 -3.95 13.96 10.59
C GLN A 112 -3.07 12.90 9.93
N LEU A 113 -2.85 12.98 8.62
CA LEU A 113 -1.94 12.08 7.89
C LEU A 113 -0.52 12.19 8.44
N ARG A 114 -0.04 13.40 8.70
CA ARG A 114 1.26 13.62 9.34
C ARG A 114 1.35 12.89 10.69
N HIS A 115 0.35 13.00 11.55
CA HIS A 115 0.35 12.33 12.84
C HIS A 115 0.35 10.80 12.70
N MET A 116 -0.49 10.27 11.81
CA MET A 116 -0.59 8.84 11.54
C MET A 116 0.74 8.24 11.06
N GLU A 117 1.44 8.91 10.14
CA GLU A 117 2.75 8.46 9.63
C GLU A 117 3.81 8.45 10.74
N LEU A 118 3.85 9.50 11.58
CA LEU A 118 4.83 9.59 12.67
C LEU A 118 4.56 8.58 13.80
N ASP A 119 3.29 8.30 14.08
CA ASP A 119 2.90 7.26 15.04
C ASP A 119 3.25 5.86 14.52
N ALA A 120 2.99 5.60 13.23
CA ALA A 120 3.36 4.36 12.57
C ALA A 120 4.88 4.15 12.56
N ASP A 121 5.68 5.20 12.31
CA ASP A 121 7.15 5.14 12.44
C ASP A 121 7.58 4.68 13.84
N CYS A 122 7.02 5.27 14.89
CA CYS A 122 7.41 4.95 16.26
C CYS A 122 6.96 3.55 16.70
N ASN A 123 5.79 3.09 16.26
CA ASN A 123 5.33 1.73 16.53
C ASN A 123 6.17 0.69 15.76
N ALA A 124 6.53 0.96 14.51
CA ALA A 124 7.44 0.14 13.74
C ALA A 124 8.81 0.00 14.43
N VAL A 125 9.38 1.12 14.90
CA VAL A 125 10.64 1.11 15.68
C VAL A 125 10.51 0.23 16.91
N ARG A 126 9.40 0.34 17.67
CA ARG A 126 9.16 -0.53 18.83
C ARG A 126 9.14 -2.01 18.46
N MET A 127 8.44 -2.38 17.38
CA MET A 127 8.39 -3.76 16.90
C MET A 127 9.79 -4.27 16.51
N LEU A 128 10.57 -3.44 15.80
CA LEU A 128 11.93 -3.78 15.38
C LEU A 128 12.90 -3.94 16.55
N LYS A 129 12.78 -3.12 17.61
CA LYS A 129 13.57 -3.31 18.84
C LYS A 129 13.24 -4.63 19.54
N ILE A 130 11.95 -4.99 19.63
CA ILE A 130 11.52 -6.29 20.19
C ILE A 130 12.10 -7.47 19.40
N LYS A 131 12.23 -7.33 18.08
CA LYS A 131 12.83 -8.33 17.20
C LYS A 131 14.36 -8.27 17.13
N ASN A 132 14.98 -7.30 17.82
CA ASN A 132 16.42 -7.05 17.82
C ASN A 132 17.00 -6.78 16.42
N GLU A 133 16.37 -5.86 15.67
CA GLU A 133 16.74 -5.47 14.29
C GLU A 133 17.21 -4.01 14.19
N PRO A 134 18.31 -3.61 14.86
CA PRO A 134 18.80 -2.24 14.87
C PRO A 134 19.23 -1.74 13.47
N GLU A 135 19.75 -2.62 12.62
CA GLU A 135 20.13 -2.30 11.23
C GLU A 135 18.93 -1.91 10.37
N THR A 136 17.75 -2.49 10.66
CA THR A 136 16.50 -2.15 9.96
C THR A 136 16.01 -0.76 10.36
N ILE A 137 16.14 -0.40 11.64
CA ILE A 137 15.83 0.96 12.14
C ILE A 137 16.74 1.99 11.46
N GLU A 138 18.04 1.71 11.39
CA GLU A 138 19.00 2.63 10.77
C GLU A 138 18.79 2.75 9.25
N ALA A 139 18.51 1.63 8.55
CA ALA A 139 18.19 1.66 7.13
C ALA A 139 16.96 2.53 6.82
N ALA A 140 15.93 2.46 7.65
CA ALA A 140 14.75 3.32 7.55
C ALA A 140 15.11 4.80 7.74
N ARG A 141 15.85 5.12 8.79
CA ARG A 141 16.30 6.49 9.05
C ARG A 141 17.11 7.05 7.88
N GLN A 142 18.04 6.27 7.33
CA GLN A 142 18.85 6.67 6.19
C GLN A 142 18.02 6.85 4.92
N MET A 143 17.05 5.97 4.67
CA MET A 143 16.14 6.14 3.54
C MET A 143 15.33 7.44 3.66
N MET A 144 14.79 7.73 4.85
CA MET A 144 14.05 8.98 5.09
C MET A 144 14.94 10.22 4.89
N LEU A 145 16.22 10.17 5.27
CA LEU A 145 17.16 11.26 4.99
C LEU A 145 17.38 11.50 3.48
N GLN A 146 17.27 10.47 2.63
CA GLN A 146 17.38 10.64 1.17
C GLN A 146 16.22 11.43 0.56
N PHE A 147 15.02 11.34 1.15
CA PHE A 147 13.90 12.23 0.77
C PHE A 147 14.16 13.69 1.17
N GLY A 148 14.99 13.93 2.18
CA GLY A 148 15.39 15.26 2.61
C GLY A 148 14.19 16.09 3.08
N GLY A 149 14.14 17.36 2.68
CA GLY A 149 13.03 18.27 3.00
C GLY A 149 11.75 18.03 2.20
N LYS A 150 11.69 17.00 1.34
CA LYS A 150 10.50 16.69 0.54
C LYS A 150 9.53 15.81 1.33
N PRO A 151 8.21 15.97 1.15
CA PRO A 151 7.21 15.02 1.65
C PRO A 151 7.47 13.60 1.12
N THR A 152 7.19 12.59 1.96
CA THR A 152 7.36 11.17 1.62
C THR A 152 6.14 10.55 0.93
N GLY A 153 5.13 11.39 0.65
CA GLY A 153 3.83 11.07 0.07
C GLY A 153 3.00 12.35 0.01
N ALA A 154 1.81 12.29 -0.58
CA ALA A 154 0.92 13.46 -0.62
C ALA A 154 0.55 13.89 0.80
N TYR A 155 1.05 15.06 1.22
CA TYR A 155 0.82 15.64 2.55
C TYR A 155 1.44 14.86 3.73
N TYR A 156 2.31 13.91 3.43
CA TYR A 156 3.04 13.15 4.44
C TYR A 156 4.16 14.02 5.05
N PRO A 157 4.67 13.67 6.25
CA PRO A 157 5.79 14.37 6.83
C PRO A 157 7.02 14.29 5.89
N THR A 158 7.93 15.26 6.05
CA THR A 158 9.16 15.28 5.26
C THR A 158 10.08 14.13 5.63
N GLY A 159 10.99 13.77 4.73
CA GLY A 159 12.03 12.78 5.01
C GLY A 159 12.85 13.09 6.26
N ILE A 160 13.34 14.34 6.39
CA ILE A 160 14.09 14.78 7.57
C ILE A 160 13.27 14.64 8.85
N GLU A 161 11.99 15.01 8.79
CA GLU A 161 11.09 14.91 9.93
C GLU A 161 10.88 13.46 10.38
N ARG A 162 10.59 12.55 9.44
CA ARG A 162 10.44 11.12 9.73
C ARG A 162 11.75 10.52 10.25
N ALA A 163 12.89 10.87 9.65
CA ALA A 163 14.20 10.42 10.12
C ALA A 163 14.47 10.83 11.57
N ASN A 164 14.18 12.09 11.93
CA ASN A 164 14.33 12.58 13.30
C ASN A 164 13.37 11.87 14.26
N ASN A 165 12.13 11.61 13.83
CA ASN A 165 11.15 10.88 14.64
C ASN A 165 11.57 9.42 14.89
N ILE A 166 12.03 8.71 13.87
CA ILE A 166 12.59 7.35 13.97
C ILE A 166 13.75 7.34 14.98
N ALA A 167 14.69 8.26 14.85
CA ALA A 167 15.84 8.35 15.77
C ALA A 167 15.41 8.61 17.22
N LYS A 168 14.46 9.53 17.42
CA LYS A 168 13.88 9.83 18.74
C LYS A 168 13.22 8.60 19.35
N CYS A 169 12.37 7.90 18.60
CA CYS A 169 11.67 6.71 19.09
C CYS A 169 12.64 5.55 19.35
N ALA A 170 13.70 5.41 18.56
CA ALA A 170 14.74 4.40 18.77
C ALA A 170 15.52 4.61 20.09
N ALA A 171 15.65 5.85 20.55
CA ALA A 171 16.30 6.20 21.82
C ALA A 171 15.38 6.06 23.05
N GLN A 172 14.05 5.95 22.85
CA GLN A 172 13.06 5.89 23.94
C GLN A 172 12.63 4.48 24.31
N TYR A 173 12.48 3.61 23.30
CA TYR A 173 12.26 2.17 23.51
C TYR A 173 13.58 1.45 23.79
#